data_AF-A0A1Q3UPF8-F1
#
_entry.id   AF-A0A1Q3UPF8-F1
#
_cell.length_a   1.000
_cell.length_b   1.000
_cell.length_c   1.000
_cell.angle_alpha   90.00
_cell.angle_beta   90.00
_cell.angle_gamma   90.00
#
_symmetry.space_group_name_H-M   'P 1'
#
loop_
_entity.id
_entity.type
_entity.pdbx_description
1 polymer ?
#
loop_
_entity_poly.entity_id
_entity_poly.type
_entity_poly.pdbx_seq_one_letter_code
_entity_poly.pdbx_strand_id
1 'polypeptide(L)' 'MRLNKVQQRAVYDLYKGNPDGSASYLAFRRRVFPLFGEPAVAMIQFCGMFVGIEVDGYVHS' A
#
# COMPACT_ATOMS: atom_id res chain seq x y z
N MET A 1 10.23 0.98 -1.07
CA MET A 1 10.20 1.71 -2.36
C MET A 1 9.77 3.17 -2.14
N ARG A 2 10.07 4.08 -3.07
CA ARG A 2 9.53 5.45 -3.03
C ARG A 2 8.19 5.50 -3.77
N LEU A 3 7.10 5.62 -3.04
CA LEU A 3 5.76 5.73 -3.61
C LEU A 3 5.57 7.07 -4.33
N ASN A 4 4.91 7.04 -5.49
CA ASN A 4 4.45 8.27 -6.15
C ASN A 4 3.23 8.86 -5.39
N LYS A 5 2.73 10.03 -5.81
CA LYS A 5 1.65 10.73 -5.09
C LYS A 5 0.33 9.94 -5.07
N VAL A 6 -0.03 9.28 -6.16
CA VAL A 6 -1.29 8.53 -6.26
C VAL A 6 -1.23 7.23 -5.47
N GLN A 7 -0.10 6.51 -5.49
CA GLN A 7 0.14 5.37 -4.61
C GLN A 7 0.10 5.77 -3.12
N GLN A 8 0.72 6.89 -2.74
CA GLN A 8 0.62 7.39 -1.36
C GLN A 8 -0.81 7.69 -0.95
N ARG A 9 -1.63 8.21 -1.86
CA ARG A 9 -3.05 8.46 -1.61
C ARG A 9 -3.82 7.16 -1.42
N ALA A 10 -3.61 6.17 -2.29
CA ALA A 10 -4.24 4.85 -2.17
C ALA A 10 -3.87 4.13 -0.86
N VAL A 11 -2.60 4.15 -0.46
CA VAL A 11 -2.16 3.59 0.85
C VAL A 11 -2.82 4.32 2.03
N TYR A 12 -2.96 5.65 1.93
CA TYR A 12 -3.66 6.43 2.95
C TYR A 12 -5.16 6.12 3.02
N ASP A 13 -5.82 5.95 1.87
CA ASP A 13 -7.24 5.62 1.81
C ASP A 13 -7.51 4.20 2.35
N LEU A 14 -6.62 3.23 2.09
CA LEU A 14 -6.65 1.91 2.75
C LEU A 14 -6.59 2.02 4.28
N TYR A 15 -5.59 2.75 4.80
CA TYR A 15 -5.42 2.97 6.25
C TYR A 15 -6.64 3.68 6.87
N LYS A 16 -7.18 4.69 6.18
CA LYS A 16 -8.36 5.44 6.64
C LYS A 16 -9.60 4.55 6.70
N GLY A 17 -9.74 3.62 5.75
CA GLY A 17 -10.82 2.63 5.75
C GLY A 17 -10.67 1.60 6.87
N ASN A 18 -9.46 1.08 7.07
CA ASN A 18 -9.12 0.21 8.19
C ASN A 18 -7.61 0.30 8.49
N PRO A 19 -7.18 0.60 9.73
CA PRO A 19 -5.76 0.64 10.06
C PRO A 19 -5.10 -0.74 10.17
N ASP A 20 -5.86 -1.84 10.14
CA ASP A 20 -5.35 -3.22 10.16
C ASP A 20 -4.36 -3.46 11.31
N GLY A 21 -4.75 -3.02 12.51
CA GLY A 21 -3.93 -3.10 13.72
C GLY A 21 -2.71 -2.16 13.75
N SER A 22 -2.49 -1.33 12.73
CA SER A 22 -1.37 -0.38 12.72
C SER A 22 -1.63 0.80 13.65
N ALA A 23 -0.68 1.09 14.54
CA ALA A 23 -0.79 2.18 15.52
C ALA A 23 -0.79 3.60 14.90
N SER A 24 -0.32 3.75 13.66
CA SER A 24 -0.32 5.01 12.93
C SER A 24 -0.21 4.78 11.43
N TYR A 25 -0.54 5.80 10.63
CA TYR A 25 -0.33 5.77 9.19
C TYR A 25 1.14 5.52 8.80
N LEU A 26 2.09 6.08 9.55
CA LEU A 26 3.52 5.87 9.27
C LEU A 26 3.91 4.40 9.46
N ALA A 27 3.40 3.75 10.52
CA ALA A 27 3.62 2.31 10.74
C ALA A 27 2.99 1.47 9.62
N PHE A 28 1.75 1.80 9.22
CA PHE A 28 1.05 1.13 8.12
C PHE A 28 1.83 1.25 6.79
N ARG A 29 2.22 2.47 6.41
CA ARG A 29 2.94 2.76 5.16
C ARG A 29 4.32 2.10 5.10
N ARG A 30 5.00 1.91 6.24
CA ARG A 30 6.30 1.22 6.29
C ARG A 30 6.22 -0.26 5.95
N ARG A 31 5.03 -0.86 5.98
CA ARG A 31 4.80 -2.24 5.52
C ARG A 31 4.77 -2.37 3.99
N VAL A 32 4.74 -1.26 3.25
CA VAL A 32 4.69 -1.29 1.78
C VAL A 32 6.04 -1.71 1.20
N PHE A 33 6.02 -2.72 0.32
CA PHE A 33 7.19 -3.27 -0.37
C PHE A 33 6.94 -3.36 -1.88
N PRO A 34 7.98 -3.39 -2.73
CA PRO A 34 7.78 -3.53 -4.18
C PRO A 34 7.42 -4.97 -4.57
N LEU A 35 6.60 -5.15 -5.60
CA LEU A 35 6.34 -6.47 -6.19
C LEU A 35 7.61 -7.05 -6.84
N PHE A 36 7.81 -8.37 -6.71
CA PHE A 36 8.91 -9.07 -7.37
C PHE A 36 8.68 -9.14 -8.89
N GLY A 37 9.68 -8.77 -9.68
CA GLY A 37 9.56 -8.69 -11.15
C GLY A 37 8.93 -7.39 -11.66
N GLU A 38 8.17 -6.67 -10.82
CA GLU A 38 7.55 -5.39 -11.18
C GLU A 38 7.69 -4.34 -10.05
N PRO A 39 8.91 -3.78 -9.83
CA PRO A 39 9.20 -2.96 -8.65
C PRO A 39 8.43 -1.64 -8.55
N ALA A 40 7.71 -1.26 -9.61
CA ALA A 40 6.87 -0.08 -9.65
C ALA A 40 5.52 -0.28 -8.96
N VAL A 41 5.06 -1.54 -8.83
CA VAL A 41 3.85 -1.91 -8.11
C VAL A 41 4.13 -1.95 -6.62
N ALA A 42 3.35 -1.20 -5.86
CA ALA A 42 3.42 -1.18 -4.41
C ALA A 42 2.55 -2.28 -3.81
N MET A 43 3.16 -3.15 -3.03
CA MET A 43 2.50 -4.26 -2.35
C MET A 43 2.39 -3.98 -0.85
N ILE A 44 1.29 -4.39 -0.24
CA ILE A 44 1.12 -4.39 1.22
C ILE A 44 0.29 -5.60 1.64
N GLN A 45 0.63 -6.19 2.78
CA GLN A 45 -0.28 -7.12 3.43
C GLN A 45 -1.30 -6.33 4.25
N PHE A 46 -2.59 -6.55 3.96
CA PHE A 46 -3.72 -5.81 4.51
C PHE A 46 -4.86 -6.77 4.83
N CYS A 47 -5.24 -6.86 6.11
CA CYS A 47 -6.34 -7.70 6.59
C CYS A 47 -6.26 -9.16 6.10
N GLY A 48 -5.05 -9.73 6.09
CA GLY A 48 -4.81 -11.12 5.66
C GLY A 48 -4.69 -11.32 4.15
N MET A 49 -4.81 -10.27 3.33
CA MET A 49 -4.63 -10.31 1.87
C MET A 49 -3.38 -9.55 1.44
N PHE A 50 -2.85 -9.86 0.26
CA PHE A 50 -1.92 -8.97 -0.42
C PHE A 50 -2.72 -7.99 -1.26
N VAL A 51 -2.31 -6.72 -1.24
CA VAL A 51 -2.92 -5.66 -2.04
C VAL A 51 -1.82 -5.03 -2.88
N GLY A 52 -2.02 -5.04 -4.18
CA GLY A 52 -1.21 -4.35 -5.18
C GLY A 52 -1.78 -2.97 -5.47
N ILE A 53 -0.88 -2.00 -5.65
CA ILE A 53 -1.20 -0.62 -5.99
C ILE A 53 -0.31 -0.21 -7.16
N GLU A 54 -0.94 -0.07 -8.32
CA GLU A 54 -0.31 0.30 -9.58
C GLU A 54 0.26 1.72 -9.56
N VAL A 55 1.06 2.06 -10.57
CA VAL A 55 1.66 3.39 -10.71
C VAL A 55 0.63 4.50 -10.91
N ASP A 56 -0.56 4.19 -11.41
CA ASP A 56 -1.69 5.13 -11.56
C ASP A 56 -2.58 5.22 -10.30
N GLY A 57 -2.31 4.38 -9.29
CA GLY A 57 -3.07 4.29 -8.05
C GLY A 57 -4.22 3.27 -8.09
N TYR A 58 -4.36 2.48 -9.15
CA TYR A 58 -5.31 1.37 -9.19
C TYR A 58 -4.97 0.33 -8.11
N VAL A 59 -5.96 -0.01 -7.28
CA VAL A 59 -5.83 -0.93 -6.15
C VAL A 59 -6.49 -2.25 -6.49
N HIS A 60 -5.77 -3.36 -6.31
CA HIS A 60 -6.25 -4.72 -6.53
C HIS A 60 -5.68 -5.69 -5.48
N SER A 61 -6.27 -6.87 -5.33
CA SER A 61 -5.83 -7.93 -4.42
C SER A 61 -5.40 -9.17 -5.18
#